data_AF-A0A8S2VSP1-F1
#
_entry.id   AF-A0A8S2VSP1-F1
#
_cell.length_a   1.000
_cell.length_b   1.000
_cell.length_c   1.000
_cell.angle_alpha   90.00
_cell.angle_beta   90.00
_cell.angle_gamma   90.00
#
_symmetry.space_group_name_H-M   'P 1'
#
loop_
_entity.id
_entity.type
_entity.pdbx_description
1 polymer ?
#
loop_
_entity_poly.entity_id
_entity_poly.type
_entity_poly.pdbx_seq_one_letter_code
_entity_poly.pdbx_strand_id
1 'polypeptide(L)' 'MHKQCRLHEVTLNGPLLACLQLATHHCFPLGDDTKLQPFPIGTAFDMRSRLPRSALTKTSVGVFIGVSE' A
#
# COMPACT_ATOMS: atom_id res chain seq x y z
N MET A 1 12.35 3.62 12.16
CA MET A 1 11.74 3.13 10.89
C MET A 1 12.58 3.47 9.65
N HIS A 2 12.75 4.74 9.23
CA HIS A 2 13.52 5.10 8.01
C HIS A 2 14.92 4.47 7.89
N LYS A 3 15.69 4.41 8.99
CA LYS A 3 17.03 3.78 9.01
C LYS A 3 16.96 2.28 8.75
N GLN A 4 15.96 1.59 9.31
CA GLN A 4 15.72 0.17 9.08
C GLN A 4 15.20 -0.11 7.66
N CYS A 5 14.32 0.73 7.11
CA CYS A 5 13.88 0.60 5.73
C CYS A 5 15.05 0.66 4.74
N ARG A 6 15.97 1.61 4.95
CA ARG A 6 17.20 1.72 4.15
C ARG A 6 18.11 0.50 4.28
N LEU A 7 18.27 -0.04 5.49
CA LEU A 7 19.09 -1.24 5.74
C LEU A 7 18.56 -2.48 5.02
N HIS A 8 17.24 -2.58 4.82
CA HIS A 8 16.60 -3.74 4.20
C HIS A 8 16.15 -3.47 2.76
N GLU A 9 16.59 -2.36 2.15
CA GLU A 9 16.25 -1.98 0.78
C GLU A 9 14.73 -1.90 0.49
N VAL A 10 13.93 -1.57 1.52
CA VAL A 10 12.47 -1.42 1.38
C VAL A 10 12.06 0.05 1.42
N THR A 11 10.95 0.38 0.76
CA THR A 11 10.33 1.70 0.88
C THR A 11 9.64 1.86 2.23
N LEU A 12 9.45 3.10 2.67
CA LEU A 12 8.71 3.39 3.92
C LEU A 12 7.24 2.96 3.85
N ASN A 13 6.64 2.97 2.65
CA ASN A 13 5.22 2.74 2.45
C ASN A 13 4.78 1.32 2.86
N GLY A 14 5.61 0.30 2.60
CA GLY A 14 5.30 -1.09 2.97
C GLY A 14 5.15 -1.27 4.48
N PRO A 15 6.16 -0.95 5.29
CA PRO A 15 6.07 -1.04 6.75
C PRO A 15 4.96 -0.17 7.36
N LEU A 16 4.74 1.03 6.82
CA LEU A 16 3.63 1.90 7.27
C LEU A 16 2.26 1.25 7.04
N LEU A 17 2.04 0.66 5.86
CA LEU A 17 0.81 -0.04 5.53
C LEU A 17 0.59 -1.23 6.48
N ALA A 18 1.64 -2.01 6.76
CA ALA A 18 1.57 -3.12 7.71
C ALA A 18 1.22 -2.65 9.13
N CYS A 19 1.78 -1.53 9.60
CA CYS A 19 1.42 -0.96 10.90
C CYS A 19 -0.05 -0.53 10.95
N LEU A 20 -0.57 0.09 9.89
CA LEU A 20 -1.97 0.48 9.79
C LEU A 20 -2.90 -0.74 9.76
N GLN A 21 -2.50 -1.81 9.07
CA GLN A 21 -3.21 -3.09 9.04
C GLN A 21 -3.35 -3.69 10.43
N LEU A 22 -2.24 -3.76 11.17
CA LEU A 22 -2.24 -4.27 12.55
C LEU A 22 -3.10 -3.40 13.47
N ALA A 23 -2.98 -2.07 13.38
CA ALA A 23 -3.80 -1.16 14.18
C ALA A 23 -5.30 -1.34 13.87
N THR A 24 -5.66 -1.47 12.59
CA THR A 24 -7.04 -1.70 12.16
C THR A 24 -7.57 -3.02 12.73
N HIS A 25 -6.79 -4.10 12.66
CA HIS A 25 -7.16 -5.39 13.23
C HIS A 25 -7.36 -5.32 14.75
N HIS A 26 -6.54 -4.54 15.47
CA HIS A 26 -6.70 -4.36 16.91
C HIS A 26 -7.94 -3.54 17.28
N CYS A 27 -8.31 -2.54 16.47
CA CYS A 27 -9.51 -1.73 16.71
C CYS A 27 -10.80 -2.41 16.26
N PHE A 28 -10.72 -3.22 15.21
CA PHE A 28 -11.85 -3.90 14.57
C PHE A 28 -11.47 -5.36 14.33
N PRO A 29 -11.52 -6.20 15.37
CA PRO A 29 -11.17 -7.59 15.21
C PRO A 29 -12.10 -8.26 14.19
N LEU A 30 -11.50 -8.95 13.23
CA LEU A 30 -12.20 -9.72 12.21
C LEU A 30 -12.04 -11.20 12.55
N GLY A 31 -13.15 -11.87 12.86
CA GLY A 31 -13.16 -13.30 13.17
C GLY A 31 -12.70 -13.63 14.59
N ASP A 32 -11.60 -14.38 14.73
CA ASP A 32 -11.05 -14.85 16.00
C ASP A 32 -9.95 -13.91 16.49
N ASP A 33 -10.23 -13.14 17.54
CA ASP A 33 -9.34 -12.12 18.15
C ASP A 33 -7.96 -12.65 18.57
N THR A 34 -7.78 -13.97 18.64
CA THR A 34 -6.48 -14.60 18.95
C THR A 34 -5.56 -14.70 17.74
N LYS A 35 -6.05 -14.45 16.52
CA LYS A 35 -5.29 -14.62 15.27
C LYS A 35 -5.43 -13.40 14.38
N LEU A 36 -4.33 -13.01 13.75
CA LEU A 36 -4.37 -12.06 12.65
C LEU A 36 -5.03 -12.72 11.44
N GLN A 37 -6.20 -12.22 11.04
CA GLN A 37 -6.88 -12.67 9.83
C GLN A 37 -6.51 -11.76 8.64
N PRO A 38 -6.24 -12.33 7.45
CA PRO A 38 -6.10 -11.53 6.24
C PRO A 38 -7.40 -10.80 5.94
N PHE A 39 -7.30 -9.52 5.61
CA PHE A 39 -8.43 -8.74 5.12
C PHE A 39 -8.02 -7.91 3.90
N PRO A 40 -8.90 -7.76 2.91
CA PRO A 40 -8.57 -7.07 1.67
C PRO A 40 -8.39 -5.58 1.96
N ILE A 41 -7.27 -5.01 1.50
CA ILE A 41 -7.05 -3.56 1.47
C ILE A 41 -6.58 -3.16 0.08
N GLY A 42 -7.45 -2.41 -0.60
CA GLY A 42 -7.09 -1.75 -1.84
C GLY A 42 -6.01 -0.69 -1.60
N THR A 43 -4.83 -0.88 -2.20
CA THR A 43 -3.79 0.15 -2.21
C THR A 43 -3.75 0.85 -3.56
N ALA A 44 -4.00 2.16 -3.55
CA ALA A 44 -3.91 2.98 -4.74
C ALA A 44 -2.46 3.14 -5.23
N PHE A 45 -2.24 3.04 -6.54
CA PHE A 45 -0.95 3.29 -7.17
C PHE A 45 -1.08 4.15 -8.43
N ASP A 46 -0.03 4.92 -8.74
CA ASP A 46 0.01 5.75 -9.95
C ASP A 46 0.25 4.88 -11.20
N MET A 47 -0.75 4.79 -12.08
CA MET A 47 -0.66 3.98 -13.30
C MET A 47 0.40 4.48 -14.27
N ARG A 48 0.74 5.78 -14.23
CA ARG A 48 1.77 6.37 -15.09
C ARG A 48 3.13 5.72 -14.87
N SER A 49 3.43 5.37 -13.62
CA SER A 49 4.68 4.73 -13.24
C SER A 49 4.79 3.27 -13.70
N ARG A 50 3.64 2.63 -14.00
CA ARG A 50 3.56 1.18 -14.31
C ARG A 50 3.30 0.88 -15.78
N LEU A 51 2.99 1.88 -16.60
CA LEU A 51 2.77 1.73 -18.03
C LEU A 51 3.91 2.43 -18.81
N PRO A 52 5.09 1.81 -18.93
CA PRO A 52 6.27 2.45 -19.51
C PRO A 52 6.13 2.84 -20.99
N ARG A 53 5.12 2.31 -21.69
CA ARG A 53 4.79 2.65 -23.09
C ARG A 53 3.56 3.55 -23.22
N SER A 54 3.07 4.09 -22.10
CA SER A 54 1.89 4.95 -22.10
C SER A 54 2.23 6.38 -22.52
N ALA A 55 1.31 7.02 -23.24
CA ALA A 55 1.36 8.46 -23.49
C ALA A 55 1.09 9.29 -22.22
N LEU A 56 0.76 8.64 -21.10
CA LEU A 56 0.50 9.29 -19.83
C LEU A 56 1.79 9.76 -19.17
N THR A 57 1.94 11.07 -19.07
CA THR A 57 3.06 11.74 -18.42
C THR A 57 2.60 12.38 -17.11
N LYS A 58 3.55 12.95 -16.36
CA LYS A 58 3.26 13.77 -15.17
C LYS A 58 2.41 15.00 -15.48
N THR A 59 2.33 15.44 -16.73
CA THR A 59 1.54 16.60 -17.17
C THR A 59 0.15 16.21 -17.69
N SER A 60 -0.14 14.91 -17.85
CA SER A 60 -1.47 14.44 -18.25
C SER A 60 -2.51 14.75 -17.17
N VAL A 61 -3.55 15.50 -17.56
CA VAL A 61 -4.68 15.88 -16.70
C VAL A 61 -5.69 14.74 -16.64
N GLY A 62 -6.13 14.37 -15.44
CA GLY A 62 -7.09 13.28 -15.20
C GLY A 62 -6.72 12.39 -14.01
N VAL A 63 -7.61 11.45 -13.70
CA VAL A 63 -7.41 10.44 -12.64
C VAL A 63 -6.81 9.19 -13.26
N PHE A 64 -5.55 8.89 -12.92
CA PHE A 64 -4.81 7.73 -13.44
C PHE A 64 -4.27 6.89 -12.28
N ILE A 65 -5.21 6.33 -11.51
CA ILE A 65 -4.94 5.57 -10.30
C ILE A 65 -5.47 4.15 -10.51
N GLY A 66 -4.63 3.16 -10.24
CA GLY A 66 -5.03 1.76 -10.15
C GLY A 66 -5.15 1.37 -8.69
N VAL A 67 -5.97 0.36 -8.39
CA VAL A 67 -6.06 -0.23 -7.05
C VAL A 67 -5.57 -1.67 -7.14
N SER A 68 -4.62 -2.03 -6.28
CA SER A 68 -4.23 -3.43 -6.07
C SER A 68 -4.98 -3.95 -4.86
N GLU A 69 -5.68 -5.06 -5.03
CA GLU A 69 -6.31 -5.84 -3.96
C GLU A 69 -5.42 -7.00 -3.53
#